data_AF-A0AAD7TI65-F1
#
_entry.id   AF-A0AAD7TI65-F1
#
_cell.length_a   1.000
_cell.length_b   1.000
_cell.length_c   1.000
_cell.angle_alpha   90.00
_cell.angle_beta   90.00
_cell.angle_gamma   90.00
#
_symmetry.space_group_name_H-M   'P 1'
#
loop_
_entity.id
_entity.type
_entity.pdbx_description
1 polymer ?
#
loop_
_entity_poly.entity_id
_entity_poly.type
_entity_poly.pdbx_seq_one_letter_code
_entity_poly.pdbx_strand_id
1 'polypeptide(L)'
;MSSQDAEKLNASTTSVPPKPTTPPPASSVWDKLPPWVSKNLRSWKSWKLVLRCWAASWVSFLIMLPNKSLATLGNTAFFALLVSVMVPPNMPYQVFMFAITTLVLGLALGWALACAGMAAALAARDQTLLKETLQRTAQSAAGLANPDALFQSAIFNGDFLDTRSTVVFGVFLGFGCFIFALIRAYAPKLTIMSVFGTIAIDIFCSFGPLFPFSQYTLLNSLLTAVACYIAIALVFITLLFPESLNHSYLSSAVELLDKFKGILAMQEEVLSSDPHDVSPGTPLANKTNMARVTMIQQLQQLMGQKQFLNLEFSWGRWNGDDVKDMLEPMQVVATRLGS
;
A
#
# COMPACT_ATOMS: atom_id res chain seq x y z
N MET A 1 -3.26 83.65 40.31
CA MET A 1 -2.50 82.40 40.53
C MET A 1 -3.48 81.27 40.27
N SER A 2 -3.30 80.64 39.10
CA SER A 2 -4.31 79.91 38.33
C SER A 2 -4.01 78.42 38.35
N SER A 3 -5.06 77.61 38.45
CA SER A 3 -5.05 76.15 38.38
C SER A 3 -4.71 75.63 36.98
N GLN A 4 -3.45 75.74 36.54
CA GLN A 4 -3.01 75.26 35.22
C GLN A 4 -1.67 74.48 35.20
N ASP A 5 -1.01 74.25 36.33
CA ASP A 5 0.33 73.63 36.35
C ASP A 5 0.37 72.16 36.81
N ALA A 6 -0.76 71.48 36.96
CA ALA A 6 -0.82 70.06 37.32
C ALA A 6 -1.04 69.10 36.13
N GLU A 7 -1.19 69.61 34.90
CA GLU A 7 -1.55 68.84 33.71
C GLU A 7 -0.46 68.91 32.62
N LYS A 8 0.81 68.71 33.01
CA LYS A 8 1.94 68.67 32.04
C LYS A 8 2.94 67.54 32.28
N LEU A 9 2.56 66.49 33.01
CA LEU A 9 3.46 65.35 33.30
C LEU A 9 2.87 63.98 32.90
N ASN A 10 2.10 63.92 31.81
CA ASN A 10 1.60 62.64 31.26
C ASN A 10 1.47 62.65 29.73
N ALA A 11 2.41 63.29 29.04
CA ALA A 11 2.45 63.31 27.57
C ALA A 11 3.87 62.96 27.07
N SER A 12 4.25 61.70 27.26
CA SER A 12 5.41 61.10 26.57
C SER A 12 5.08 59.65 26.19
N THR A 13 3.97 59.46 25.48
CA THR A 13 3.71 58.25 24.71
C THR A 13 4.65 58.28 23.51
N THR A 14 5.74 57.53 23.57
CA THR A 14 6.61 57.22 22.43
C THR A 14 5.79 56.50 21.37
N SER A 15 5.32 57.24 20.37
CA SER A 15 4.72 56.69 19.16
C SER A 15 5.83 56.07 18.30
N VAL A 16 5.97 54.76 18.38
CA VAL A 16 6.75 53.99 17.42
C VAL A 16 6.09 54.17 16.04
N PRO A 17 6.80 54.62 15.00
CA PRO A 17 6.20 54.77 13.67
C PRO A 17 5.78 53.39 13.12
N PRO A 18 4.61 53.29 12.46
CA PRO A 18 4.14 52.02 11.92
C PRO A 18 5.11 51.54 10.83
N LYS A 19 5.64 50.34 11.04
CA LYS A 19 6.46 49.61 10.06
C LYS A 19 5.65 49.46 8.77
N PRO A 20 6.19 49.79 7.59
CA PRO A 20 5.46 49.68 6.33
C PRO A 20 5.06 48.22 6.12
N THR A 21 3.76 47.96 6.07
CA THR A 21 3.16 46.68 5.74
C THR A 21 3.47 46.37 4.28
N THR A 22 4.43 45.48 4.08
CA THR A 22 4.69 44.84 2.78
C THR A 22 3.38 44.23 2.28
N PRO A 23 2.97 44.45 1.01
CA PRO A 23 1.75 43.83 0.48
C PRO A 23 1.84 42.31 0.59
N PRO A 24 0.74 41.60 0.92
CA PRO A 24 0.75 40.15 1.04
C PRO A 24 1.22 39.54 -0.28
N PRO A 25 2.14 38.55 -0.25
CA PRO A 25 2.60 37.91 -1.48
C PRO A 25 1.39 37.34 -2.21
N ALA A 26 1.32 37.58 -3.52
CA ALA A 26 0.22 37.15 -4.37
C ALA A 26 -0.09 35.67 -4.11
N SER A 27 -1.29 35.40 -3.57
CA SER A 27 -1.70 34.05 -3.18
C SER A 27 -1.62 33.15 -4.40
N SER A 28 -0.70 32.21 -4.38
CA SER A 28 -0.51 31.30 -5.49
C SER A 28 -1.70 30.36 -5.58
N VAL A 29 -2.04 29.87 -6.76
CA VAL A 29 -3.14 28.88 -6.93
C VAL A 29 -2.93 27.64 -6.05
N TRP A 30 -1.66 27.36 -5.75
CA TRP A 30 -1.20 26.30 -4.86
C TRP A 30 -1.54 26.53 -3.38
N ASP A 31 -1.75 27.77 -2.94
CA ASP A 31 -2.09 28.10 -1.54
C ASP A 31 -3.60 27.94 -1.27
N LYS A 32 -4.41 27.80 -2.32
CA LYS A 32 -5.85 27.47 -2.23
C LYS A 32 -6.10 25.96 -2.14
N LEU A 33 -5.08 25.14 -2.39
CA LEU A 33 -5.18 23.69 -2.30
C LEU A 33 -5.00 23.23 -0.85
N PRO A 34 -5.62 22.10 -0.46
CA PRO A 34 -5.40 21.52 0.86
C PRO A 34 -3.91 21.37 1.16
N PRO A 35 -3.48 21.59 2.42
CA PRO A 35 -2.06 21.59 2.79
C PRO A 35 -1.33 20.27 2.47
N TRP A 36 -2.05 19.15 2.42
CA TRP A 36 -1.48 17.86 2.01
C TRP A 36 -1.16 17.80 0.50
N VAL A 37 -1.90 18.54 -0.34
CA VAL A 37 -1.70 18.61 -1.80
C VAL A 37 -0.57 19.59 -2.11
N SER A 38 -0.64 20.79 -1.54
CA SER A 38 0.31 21.86 -1.83
C SER A 38 1.72 21.54 -1.34
N LYS A 39 1.85 20.89 -0.17
CA LYS A 39 3.15 20.41 0.36
C LYS A 39 3.78 19.34 -0.53
N ASN A 40 2.99 18.40 -1.04
CA ASN A 40 3.50 17.35 -1.91
C ASN A 40 3.83 17.85 -3.31
N LEU A 41 3.04 18.75 -3.88
CA LEU A 41 3.29 19.31 -5.21
C LEU A 41 4.52 20.22 -5.25
N ARG A 42 4.88 20.85 -4.13
CA ARG A 42 6.12 21.63 -3.99
C ARG A 42 7.35 20.77 -3.70
N SER A 43 7.18 19.51 -3.32
CA SER A 43 8.29 18.61 -2.98
C SER A 43 8.85 17.91 -4.20
N TRP A 44 10.11 18.20 -4.52
CA TRP A 44 10.84 17.50 -5.59
C TRP A 44 10.95 15.99 -5.33
N LYS A 45 11.03 15.58 -4.05
CA LYS A 45 11.05 14.16 -3.65
C LYS A 45 9.73 13.48 -4.03
N SER A 46 8.60 14.12 -3.76
CA SER A 46 7.27 13.59 -4.09
C SER A 46 7.08 13.47 -5.61
N TRP A 47 7.59 14.42 -6.39
CA TRP A 47 7.56 14.34 -7.86
C TRP A 47 8.38 13.17 -8.43
N LYS A 48 9.58 12.90 -7.91
CA LYS A 48 10.37 11.72 -8.30
C LYS A 48 9.61 10.42 -8.02
N LEU A 49 8.96 10.35 -6.86
CA LEU A 49 8.17 9.19 -6.46
C LEU A 49 6.94 8.99 -7.36
N VAL A 50 6.20 10.06 -7.62
CA VAL A 50 5.03 10.05 -8.50
C VAL A 50 5.44 9.62 -9.91
N LEU A 51 6.53 10.19 -10.45
CA LEU A 51 7.03 9.84 -11.78
C LEU A 51 7.44 8.36 -11.85
N ARG A 52 8.06 7.82 -10.79
CA ARG A 52 8.42 6.39 -10.70
C ARG A 52 7.21 5.48 -10.71
N CYS A 53 6.23 5.74 -9.85
CA CYS A 53 5.01 4.93 -9.78
C CYS A 53 4.16 5.07 -11.05
N TRP A 54 4.05 6.29 -11.58
CA TRP A 54 3.33 6.57 -12.82
C TRP A 54 3.96 5.84 -14.01
N ALA A 55 5.29 5.89 -14.15
CA ALA A 55 5.99 5.19 -15.22
C ALA A 55 5.80 3.67 -15.12
N ALA A 56 5.88 3.09 -13.91
CA ALA A 56 5.62 1.67 -13.70
C ALA A 56 4.19 1.27 -14.09
N SER A 57 3.18 2.01 -13.62
CA SER A 57 1.78 1.76 -13.98
C SER A 57 1.50 1.98 -15.47
N TRP A 58 2.15 2.98 -16.08
CA TRP A 58 2.03 3.23 -17.52
C TRP A 58 2.61 2.08 -18.34
N VAL A 59 3.78 1.55 -17.98
CA VAL A 59 4.35 0.39 -18.66
C VAL A 59 3.50 -0.87 -18.45
N SER A 60 2.96 -1.08 -17.25
CA SER A 60 1.99 -2.17 -17.01
C SER A 60 0.75 -2.03 -17.91
N PHE A 61 0.25 -0.82 -18.13
CA PHE A 61 -0.84 -0.56 -19.06
C PHE A 61 -0.44 -0.81 -20.51
N LEU A 62 0.75 -0.36 -20.93
CA LEU A 62 1.27 -0.57 -22.28
C LEU A 62 1.41 -2.05 -22.63
N ILE A 63 1.77 -2.91 -21.68
CA ILE A 63 1.88 -4.37 -21.91
C ILE A 63 0.52 -5.01 -22.20
N MET A 64 -0.59 -4.40 -21.81
CA MET A 64 -1.93 -4.92 -22.09
C MET A 64 -2.41 -4.60 -23.52
N LEU A 65 -1.85 -3.59 -24.19
CA LEU A 65 -2.33 -3.12 -25.51
C LEU A 65 -1.94 -4.04 -26.69
N PRO A 66 -0.71 -4.59 -26.80
CA PRO A 66 -0.34 -5.42 -27.93
C PRO A 66 -0.99 -6.81 -27.89
N ASN A 67 -1.58 -7.23 -29.01
CA ASN A 67 -2.18 -8.57 -29.15
C ASN A 67 -1.21 -9.72 -28.86
N LYS A 68 0.08 -9.57 -29.19
CA LYS A 68 1.09 -10.60 -28.89
C LYS A 68 1.30 -10.77 -27.39
N SER A 69 1.32 -9.66 -26.66
CA SER A 69 1.44 -9.66 -25.21
C SER A 69 0.18 -10.22 -24.57
N LEU A 70 -0.99 -9.77 -25.04
CA LEU A 70 -2.29 -10.25 -24.56
C LEU A 70 -2.49 -11.76 -24.79
N ALA A 71 -1.98 -12.31 -25.90
CA ALA A 71 -2.02 -13.74 -26.16
C ALA A 71 -1.19 -14.56 -25.15
N THR A 72 -0.11 -14.00 -24.61
CA THR A 72 0.74 -14.66 -23.60
C THR A 72 0.22 -14.44 -22.18
N LEU A 73 -0.26 -13.25 -21.83
CA LEU A 73 -0.82 -12.96 -20.51
C LEU A 73 -2.22 -13.56 -20.32
N GLY A 74 -2.98 -13.75 -21.41
CA GLY A 74 -4.34 -14.25 -21.38
C GLY A 74 -5.34 -13.26 -20.76
N ASN A 75 -6.50 -13.79 -20.36
CA ASN A 75 -7.64 -13.00 -19.86
C ASN A 75 -7.36 -12.26 -18.53
N THR A 76 -6.25 -12.56 -17.87
CA THR A 76 -5.84 -11.97 -16.59
C THR A 76 -4.77 -10.89 -16.75
N ALA A 77 -4.49 -10.42 -17.97
CA ALA A 77 -3.50 -9.36 -18.24
C ALA A 77 -3.72 -8.08 -17.41
N PHE A 78 -4.98 -7.74 -17.12
CA PHE A 78 -5.33 -6.57 -16.30
C PHE A 78 -4.75 -6.63 -14.88
N PHE A 79 -4.44 -7.83 -14.36
CA PHE A 79 -3.83 -7.98 -13.04
C PHE A 79 -2.45 -7.31 -12.97
N ALA A 80 -1.72 -7.20 -14.08
CA ALA A 80 -0.44 -6.47 -14.09
C ALA A 80 -0.63 -4.99 -13.69
N LEU A 81 -1.70 -4.36 -14.19
CA LEU A 81 -2.07 -2.99 -13.82
C LEU A 81 -2.62 -2.93 -12.40
N LEU A 82 -3.50 -3.86 -12.03
CA LEU A 82 -4.12 -3.94 -10.71
C LEU A 82 -3.06 -4.03 -9.60
N VAL A 83 -2.08 -4.93 -9.75
CA VAL A 83 -0.99 -5.08 -8.77
C VAL A 83 -0.11 -3.83 -8.72
N SER A 84 0.07 -3.10 -9.84
CA SER A 84 0.77 -1.81 -9.83
C SER A 84 0.11 -0.75 -8.96
N VAL A 85 -1.22 -0.79 -8.84
CA VAL A 85 -1.98 0.13 -7.99
C VAL A 85 -2.02 -0.35 -6.54
N MET A 86 -2.12 -1.67 -6.31
CA MET A 86 -2.15 -2.23 -4.96
C MET A 86 -0.81 -2.16 -4.24
N VAL A 87 0.28 -2.45 -4.95
CA VAL A 87 1.64 -2.48 -4.39
C VAL A 87 2.54 -1.63 -5.29
N PRO A 88 2.36 -0.30 -5.33
CA PRO A 88 3.16 0.56 -6.18
C PRO A 88 4.63 0.52 -5.72
N PRO A 89 5.60 0.78 -6.63
CA PRO A 89 6.99 0.90 -6.26
C PRO A 89 7.22 2.27 -5.59
N ASN A 90 6.57 2.53 -4.46
CA ASN A 90 6.69 3.77 -3.68
C ASN A 90 7.61 3.63 -2.46
N MET A 91 7.97 2.39 -2.11
CA MET A 91 8.86 2.10 -0.99
C MET A 91 10.33 2.11 -1.42
N PRO A 92 11.28 2.19 -0.47
CA PRO A 92 12.68 1.92 -0.76
C PRO A 92 12.88 0.48 -1.22
N TYR A 93 13.96 0.23 -1.96
CA TYR A 93 14.20 -1.02 -2.68
C TYR A 93 14.02 -2.28 -1.81
N GLN A 94 14.68 -2.32 -0.65
CA GLN A 94 14.70 -3.51 0.20
C GLN A 94 13.32 -3.83 0.80
N VAL A 95 12.55 -2.82 1.23
CA VAL A 95 11.17 -3.04 1.72
C VAL A 95 10.26 -3.51 0.59
N PHE A 96 10.46 -2.99 -0.62
CA PHE A 96 9.72 -3.46 -1.79
C PHE A 96 10.03 -4.94 -2.10
N MET A 97 11.29 -5.38 -2.01
CA MET A 97 11.66 -6.79 -2.17
C MET A 97 10.96 -7.71 -1.15
N PHE A 98 10.89 -7.29 0.12
CA PHE A 98 10.12 -8.02 1.14
C PHE A 98 8.62 -8.07 0.80
N ALA A 99 8.04 -6.95 0.37
CA ALA A 99 6.63 -6.89 -0.02
C ALA A 99 6.32 -7.82 -1.20
N ILE A 100 7.16 -7.85 -2.23
CA ILE A 100 6.98 -8.75 -3.38
C ILE A 100 7.19 -10.21 -3.00
N THR A 101 8.16 -10.52 -2.13
CA THR A 101 8.37 -11.89 -1.67
C THR A 101 7.15 -12.40 -0.88
N THR A 102 6.62 -11.58 0.03
CA THR A 102 5.41 -11.93 0.79
C THR A 102 4.18 -12.08 -0.11
N LEU A 103 4.08 -11.28 -1.18
CA LEU A 103 3.06 -11.43 -2.21
C LEU A 103 3.15 -12.79 -2.91
N VAL A 104 4.33 -13.16 -3.40
CA VAL A 104 4.56 -14.44 -4.09
C VAL A 104 4.29 -15.63 -3.17
N LEU A 105 4.72 -15.55 -1.91
CA LEU A 105 4.40 -16.56 -0.89
C LEU A 105 2.90 -16.68 -0.67
N GLY A 106 2.17 -15.57 -0.65
CA GLY A 106 0.70 -15.56 -0.55
C GLY A 106 0.04 -16.31 -1.69
N LEU A 107 0.45 -16.00 -2.94
CA LEU A 107 -0.03 -16.70 -4.14
C LEU A 107 0.29 -18.20 -4.10
N ALA A 108 1.50 -18.57 -3.68
CA ALA A 108 1.92 -19.97 -3.59
C ALA A 108 1.14 -20.75 -2.53
N LEU A 109 0.88 -20.15 -1.35
CA LEU A 109 0.07 -20.76 -0.31
C LEU A 109 -1.40 -20.90 -0.73
N GLY A 110 -1.96 -19.87 -1.37
CA GLY A 110 -3.32 -19.92 -1.91
C GLY A 110 -3.45 -21.00 -3.00
N TRP A 111 -2.46 -21.10 -3.87
CA TRP A 111 -2.37 -22.15 -4.88
C TRP A 111 -2.27 -23.54 -4.25
N ALA A 112 -1.42 -23.75 -3.25
CA ALA A 112 -1.27 -25.03 -2.58
C ALA A 112 -2.58 -25.51 -1.91
N LEU A 113 -3.26 -24.62 -1.19
CA LEU A 113 -4.57 -24.92 -0.59
C LEU A 113 -5.62 -25.23 -1.66
N ALA A 114 -5.61 -24.50 -2.77
CA ALA A 114 -6.55 -24.71 -3.86
C ALA A 114 -6.29 -26.02 -4.63
N CYS A 115 -5.02 -26.42 -4.81
CA CYS A 115 -4.64 -27.72 -5.35
C CYS A 115 -5.13 -28.86 -4.47
N ALA A 116 -5.03 -28.73 -3.14
CA ALA A 116 -5.62 -29.69 -2.21
C ALA A 116 -7.15 -29.76 -2.37
N GLY A 117 -7.80 -28.60 -2.54
CA GLY A 117 -9.23 -28.52 -2.85
C GLY A 117 -9.61 -29.23 -4.14
N MET A 118 -8.85 -29.04 -5.23
CA MET A 118 -9.06 -29.74 -6.50
C MET A 118 -8.96 -31.26 -6.36
N ALA A 119 -7.91 -31.74 -5.69
CA ALA A 119 -7.72 -33.17 -5.48
C ALA A 119 -8.89 -33.78 -4.68
N ALA A 120 -9.33 -33.11 -3.61
CA ALA A 120 -10.47 -33.55 -2.81
C ALA A 120 -11.79 -33.49 -3.60
N ALA A 121 -11.99 -32.44 -4.40
CA ALA A 121 -13.22 -32.23 -5.16
C ALA A 121 -13.37 -33.22 -6.33
N LEU A 122 -12.25 -33.66 -6.93
CA LEU A 122 -12.25 -34.72 -7.94
C LEU A 122 -12.53 -36.10 -7.34
N ALA A 123 -12.03 -36.37 -6.14
CA ALA A 123 -12.33 -37.61 -5.42
C ALA A 123 -13.81 -37.71 -5.00
N ALA A 124 -14.43 -36.58 -4.67
CA ALA A 124 -15.85 -36.52 -4.29
C ALA A 124 -16.83 -36.55 -5.48
N ARG A 125 -16.33 -36.41 -6.72
CA ARG A 125 -17.15 -36.28 -7.93
C ARG A 125 -17.82 -37.60 -8.32
N ASP A 126 -19.06 -37.54 -8.79
CA ASP A 126 -19.76 -38.70 -9.32
C ASP A 126 -19.17 -39.14 -10.67
N GLN A 127 -18.49 -40.27 -10.67
CA GLN A 127 -17.83 -40.82 -11.85
C GLN A 127 -18.80 -41.33 -12.91
N THR A 128 -20.04 -41.67 -12.52
CA THR A 128 -21.05 -42.17 -13.47
C THR A 128 -21.61 -41.03 -14.31
N LEU A 129 -22.05 -39.96 -13.65
CA LEU A 129 -22.54 -38.73 -14.28
C LEU A 129 -21.45 -38.06 -15.13
N LEU A 130 -20.21 -38.05 -14.64
CA LEU A 130 -19.07 -37.51 -15.38
C LEU A 130 -18.85 -38.24 -16.71
N LYS A 131 -18.87 -39.58 -16.71
CA LYS A 131 -18.66 -40.40 -17.92
C LYS A 131 -19.80 -40.20 -18.91
N GLU A 132 -21.04 -40.17 -18.43
CA GLU A 132 -22.21 -39.91 -19.28
C GLU A 132 -22.12 -38.55 -19.96
N THR A 133 -21.79 -37.50 -19.20
CA THR A 133 -21.68 -36.13 -19.70
C THR A 133 -20.52 -35.96 -20.68
N LEU A 134 -19.37 -36.59 -20.39
CA LEU A 134 -18.22 -36.61 -21.31
C LEU A 134 -18.56 -37.33 -22.61
N GLN A 135 -19.25 -38.47 -22.54
CA GLN A 135 -19.65 -39.22 -23.74
C GLN A 135 -20.66 -38.43 -24.58
N ARG A 136 -21.63 -37.77 -23.93
CA ARG A 136 -22.60 -36.90 -24.60
C ARG A 136 -21.92 -35.73 -25.31
N THR A 137 -20.94 -35.10 -24.65
CA THR A 137 -20.17 -33.98 -25.22
C THR A 137 -19.24 -34.45 -26.35
N ALA A 138 -18.63 -35.62 -26.22
CA ALA A 138 -17.82 -36.21 -27.28
C ALA A 138 -18.66 -36.57 -28.52
N GLN A 139 -19.89 -37.05 -28.33
CA GLN A 139 -20.83 -37.33 -29.41
C GLN A 139 -21.32 -36.05 -30.10
N SER A 140 -21.59 -34.97 -29.36
CA SER A 140 -21.96 -33.68 -29.96
C SER A 140 -20.78 -32.98 -30.65
N ALA A 141 -19.55 -33.29 -30.24
CA ALA A 141 -18.33 -32.83 -30.90
C ALA A 141 -17.96 -33.64 -32.17
N ALA A 142 -18.55 -34.82 -32.37
CA ALA A 142 -18.22 -35.71 -33.47
C ALA A 142 -18.62 -35.10 -34.82
N GLY A 143 -17.63 -34.82 -35.68
CA GLY A 143 -17.82 -34.25 -37.01
C GLY A 143 -17.61 -32.74 -37.12
N LEU A 144 -17.27 -32.06 -36.02
CA LEU A 144 -16.90 -30.64 -36.04
C LEU A 144 -15.42 -30.45 -36.34
N ALA A 145 -15.09 -29.35 -37.04
CA ALA A 145 -13.72 -29.00 -37.40
C ALA A 145 -12.83 -28.66 -36.20
N ASN A 146 -13.42 -28.24 -35.07
CA ASN A 146 -12.71 -27.87 -33.83
C ASN A 146 -13.42 -28.43 -32.59
N PRO A 147 -13.19 -29.70 -32.22
CA PRO A 147 -13.81 -30.31 -31.05
C PRO A 147 -13.40 -29.63 -29.72
N ASP A 148 -12.16 -29.14 -29.61
CA ASP A 148 -11.63 -28.51 -28.39
C ASP A 148 -12.38 -27.22 -28.00
N ALA A 149 -12.80 -26.43 -29.00
CA ALA A 149 -13.56 -25.20 -28.75
C ALA A 149 -14.94 -25.49 -28.17
N LEU A 150 -15.58 -26.58 -28.60
CA LEU A 150 -16.87 -27.02 -28.07
C LEU A 150 -16.71 -27.52 -26.62
N PHE A 151 -15.66 -28.29 -26.33
CA PHE A 151 -15.36 -28.71 -24.96
C PHE A 151 -15.11 -27.52 -24.03
N GLN A 152 -14.34 -26.53 -24.49
CA GLN A 152 -14.11 -25.31 -23.73
C GLN A 152 -15.42 -24.56 -23.47
N SER A 153 -16.29 -24.43 -24.48
CA SER A 153 -17.61 -23.82 -24.31
C SER A 153 -18.47 -24.60 -23.32
N ALA A 154 -18.52 -25.93 -23.40
CA ALA A 154 -19.31 -26.78 -22.51
C ALA A 154 -18.83 -26.67 -21.05
N ILE A 155 -17.52 -26.56 -20.82
CA ILE A 155 -16.93 -26.30 -19.49
C ILE A 155 -17.43 -24.97 -18.93
N PHE A 156 -17.35 -23.88 -19.71
CA PHE A 156 -17.77 -22.55 -19.24
C PHE A 156 -19.28 -22.33 -19.21
N ASN A 157 -20.05 -23.13 -19.95
CA ASN A 157 -21.51 -23.19 -19.83
C ASN A 157 -21.96 -23.96 -18.57
N GLY A 158 -21.04 -24.66 -17.90
CA GLY A 158 -21.32 -25.38 -16.66
C GLY A 158 -21.89 -26.79 -16.87
N ASP A 159 -21.77 -27.37 -18.06
CA ASP A 159 -22.32 -28.70 -18.36
C ASP A 159 -21.70 -29.81 -17.49
N PHE A 160 -20.48 -29.60 -16.99
CA PHE A 160 -19.76 -30.53 -16.14
C PHE A 160 -19.90 -30.25 -14.64
N LEU A 161 -20.76 -29.31 -14.23
CA LEU A 161 -20.95 -28.99 -12.82
C LEU A 161 -21.54 -30.18 -12.05
N ASP A 162 -20.88 -30.54 -10.95
CA ASP A 162 -21.36 -31.55 -10.00
C ASP A 162 -21.52 -30.88 -8.63
N THR A 163 -22.68 -31.04 -8.01
CA THR A 163 -22.99 -30.54 -6.67
C THR A 163 -21.98 -31.04 -5.64
N ARG A 164 -21.55 -32.31 -5.70
CA ARG A 164 -20.61 -32.88 -4.71
C ARG A 164 -19.26 -32.18 -4.78
N SER A 165 -18.72 -32.04 -5.99
CA SER A 165 -17.45 -31.35 -6.24
C SER A 165 -17.54 -29.87 -5.85
N THR A 166 -18.64 -29.20 -6.19
CA THR A 166 -18.89 -27.79 -5.89
C THR A 166 -18.92 -27.51 -4.39
N VAL A 167 -19.58 -28.37 -3.60
CA VAL A 167 -19.61 -28.24 -2.13
C VAL A 167 -18.21 -28.35 -1.55
N VAL A 168 -17.38 -29.29 -2.04
CA VAL A 168 -15.98 -29.42 -1.58
C VAL A 168 -15.18 -28.15 -1.88
N PHE A 169 -15.29 -27.60 -3.09
CA PHE A 169 -14.66 -26.31 -3.42
C PHE A 169 -15.14 -25.18 -2.52
N GLY A 170 -16.43 -25.11 -2.19
CA GLY A 170 -17.01 -24.14 -1.26
C GLY A 170 -16.45 -24.26 0.16
N VAL A 171 -16.27 -25.48 0.66
CA VAL A 171 -15.65 -25.74 1.97
C VAL A 171 -14.19 -25.29 1.97
N PHE A 172 -13.42 -25.62 0.93
CA PHE A 172 -12.02 -25.18 0.80
C PHE A 172 -11.89 -23.66 0.65
N LEU A 173 -12.80 -23.01 -0.08
CA LEU A 173 -12.87 -21.55 -0.19
C LEU A 173 -13.11 -20.92 1.19
N GLY A 174 -14.13 -21.38 1.92
CA GLY A 174 -14.43 -20.89 3.27
C GLY A 174 -13.28 -21.11 4.24
N PHE A 175 -12.68 -22.30 4.24
CA PHE A 175 -11.55 -22.65 5.08
C PHE A 175 -10.30 -21.82 4.79
N GLY A 176 -9.91 -21.69 3.51
CA GLY A 176 -8.74 -20.91 3.15
C GLY A 176 -8.94 -19.42 3.37
N CYS A 177 -10.12 -18.87 3.06
CA CYS A 177 -10.46 -17.49 3.39
C CYS A 177 -10.39 -17.24 4.92
N PHE A 178 -10.85 -18.20 5.72
CA PHE A 178 -10.74 -18.11 7.18
C PHE A 178 -9.27 -18.08 7.65
N ILE A 179 -8.41 -18.96 7.13
CA ILE A 179 -6.97 -18.95 7.45
C ILE A 179 -6.34 -17.60 7.07
N PHE A 180 -6.57 -17.10 5.85
CA PHE A 180 -6.00 -15.83 5.41
C PHE A 180 -6.57 -14.64 6.17
N ALA A 181 -7.81 -14.70 6.65
CA ALA A 181 -8.39 -13.69 7.53
C ALA A 181 -7.73 -13.70 8.92
N LEU A 182 -7.47 -14.88 9.49
CA LEU A 182 -6.75 -15.01 10.76
C LEU A 182 -5.33 -14.43 10.64
N ILE A 183 -4.62 -14.73 9.56
CA ILE A 183 -3.28 -14.15 9.30
C ILE A 183 -3.36 -12.63 9.29
N ARG A 184 -4.40 -12.04 8.68
CA ARG A 184 -4.59 -10.58 8.64
C ARG A 184 -4.87 -9.99 10.03
N ALA A 185 -5.63 -10.70 10.87
CA ALA A 185 -5.98 -10.25 12.20
C ALA A 185 -4.79 -10.33 13.18
N TYR A 186 -4.07 -11.45 13.19
CA TYR A 186 -2.98 -11.71 14.14
C TYR A 186 -1.60 -11.23 13.66
N ALA A 187 -1.39 -11.15 12.35
CA ALA A 187 -0.13 -10.74 11.74
C ALA A 187 -0.36 -9.67 10.65
N PRO A 188 -0.73 -8.43 11.03
CA PRO A 188 -1.04 -7.36 10.07
C PRO A 188 0.14 -7.01 9.15
N LYS A 189 1.38 -7.29 9.55
CA LYS A 189 2.57 -7.17 8.71
C LYS A 189 2.52 -8.07 7.45
N LEU A 190 1.77 -9.16 7.50
CA LEU A 190 1.57 -10.11 6.39
C LEU A 190 0.25 -9.89 5.65
N THR A 191 -0.34 -8.70 5.75
CA THR A 191 -1.61 -8.39 5.07
C THR A 191 -1.51 -8.58 3.55
N ILE A 192 -0.41 -8.17 2.93
CA ILE A 192 -0.19 -8.35 1.48
C ILE A 192 -0.25 -9.85 1.12
N MET A 193 0.47 -10.69 1.87
CA MET A 193 0.44 -12.16 1.69
C MET A 193 -0.99 -12.71 1.82
N SER A 194 -1.73 -12.31 2.86
CA SER A 194 -3.11 -12.70 3.09
C SER A 194 -4.04 -12.31 1.93
N VAL A 195 -3.92 -11.07 1.43
CA VAL A 195 -4.78 -10.57 0.34
C VAL A 195 -4.54 -11.35 -0.94
N PHE A 196 -3.29 -11.52 -1.36
CA PHE A 196 -2.98 -12.27 -2.58
C PHE A 196 -3.26 -13.77 -2.47
N GLY A 197 -3.08 -14.36 -1.29
CA GLY A 197 -3.51 -15.74 -1.03
C GLY A 197 -5.03 -15.91 -1.10
N THR A 198 -5.78 -14.93 -0.61
CA THR A 198 -7.25 -14.89 -0.72
C THR A 198 -7.69 -14.76 -2.17
N ILE A 199 -7.06 -13.90 -2.96
CA ILE A 199 -7.36 -13.76 -4.40
C ILE A 199 -7.06 -15.06 -5.15
N ALA A 200 -5.93 -15.71 -4.84
CA ALA A 200 -5.56 -16.98 -5.45
C ALA A 200 -6.60 -18.08 -5.18
N ILE A 201 -7.04 -18.24 -3.93
CA ILE A 201 -8.04 -19.27 -3.59
C ILE A 201 -9.43 -18.92 -4.13
N ASP A 202 -9.80 -17.63 -4.16
CA ASP A 202 -11.08 -17.16 -4.71
C ASP A 202 -11.22 -17.50 -6.20
N ILE A 203 -10.21 -17.14 -7.00
CA ILE A 203 -10.19 -17.47 -8.43
C ILE A 203 -10.22 -18.99 -8.62
N PHE A 204 -9.36 -19.71 -7.90
CA PHE A 204 -9.22 -21.14 -8.12
C PHE A 204 -10.47 -21.92 -7.70
N CYS A 205 -11.05 -21.64 -6.54
CA CYS A 205 -12.25 -22.34 -6.06
C CYS A 205 -13.52 -21.89 -6.79
N SER A 206 -13.55 -20.71 -7.41
CA SER A 206 -14.69 -20.26 -8.22
C SER A 206 -14.71 -20.92 -9.60
N PHE A 207 -13.56 -21.06 -10.26
CA PHE A 207 -13.48 -21.70 -11.57
C PHE A 207 -13.26 -23.21 -11.51
N GLY A 208 -12.65 -23.72 -10.43
CA GLY A 208 -12.31 -25.12 -10.24
C GLY A 208 -13.46 -26.12 -10.45
N PRO A 209 -14.68 -25.88 -9.92
CA PRO A 209 -15.81 -26.80 -10.09
C PRO A 209 -16.19 -27.07 -11.56
N LEU A 210 -15.95 -26.11 -12.46
CA LEU A 210 -16.29 -26.23 -13.87
C LEU A 210 -15.44 -27.29 -14.59
N PHE A 211 -14.21 -27.53 -14.11
CA PHE A 211 -13.29 -28.43 -14.80
C PHE A 211 -13.56 -29.89 -14.40
N PRO A 212 -13.83 -30.79 -15.36
CA PRO A 212 -14.04 -32.21 -15.09
C PRO A 212 -12.76 -32.99 -14.76
N PHE A 213 -11.59 -32.39 -14.99
CA PHE A 213 -10.27 -32.99 -14.84
C PHE A 213 -9.36 -32.09 -13.99
N SER A 214 -8.25 -32.66 -13.50
CA SER A 214 -7.28 -31.93 -12.68
C SER A 214 -6.55 -30.83 -13.45
N GLN A 215 -6.92 -29.57 -13.21
CA GLN A 215 -6.22 -28.39 -13.72
C GLN A 215 -5.59 -27.61 -12.57
N TYR A 216 -4.33 -27.93 -12.28
CA TYR A 216 -3.55 -27.22 -11.26
C TYR A 216 -2.93 -25.91 -11.78
N THR A 217 -2.95 -25.69 -13.10
CA THR A 217 -2.35 -24.52 -13.79
C THR A 217 -3.34 -23.38 -14.01
N LEU A 218 -4.52 -23.44 -13.40
CA LEU A 218 -5.58 -22.44 -13.57
C LEU A 218 -5.13 -21.01 -13.20
N LEU A 219 -4.19 -20.91 -12.26
CA LEU A 219 -3.60 -19.64 -11.82
C LEU A 219 -2.41 -19.16 -12.66
N ASN A 220 -1.97 -19.91 -13.68
CA ASN A 220 -0.74 -19.62 -14.42
C ASN A 220 -0.80 -18.27 -15.17
N SER A 221 -1.97 -17.93 -15.73
CA SER A 221 -2.18 -16.64 -16.41
C SER A 221 -2.03 -15.47 -15.43
N LEU A 222 -2.63 -15.58 -14.24
CA LEU A 222 -2.47 -14.61 -13.15
C LEU A 222 -1.00 -14.50 -12.73
N LEU A 223 -0.33 -15.64 -12.49
CA LEU A 223 1.08 -15.66 -12.09
C LEU A 223 1.97 -14.99 -13.13
N THR A 224 1.69 -15.20 -14.42
CA THR A 224 2.43 -14.56 -15.52
C THR A 224 2.22 -13.04 -15.51
N ALA A 225 0.99 -12.57 -15.39
CA ALA A 225 0.69 -11.13 -15.32
C ALA A 225 1.35 -10.46 -14.10
N VAL A 226 1.31 -11.12 -12.93
CA VAL A 226 1.97 -10.65 -11.71
C VAL A 226 3.49 -10.67 -11.86
N ALA A 227 4.07 -11.71 -12.45
CA ALA A 227 5.51 -11.80 -12.69
C ALA A 227 6.00 -10.69 -13.64
N CYS A 228 5.24 -10.39 -14.71
CA CYS A 228 5.53 -9.26 -15.59
C CYS A 228 5.54 -7.94 -14.80
N TYR A 229 4.54 -7.71 -13.93
CA TYR A 229 4.52 -6.53 -13.08
C TYR A 229 5.74 -6.47 -12.15
N ILE A 230 6.08 -7.57 -11.48
CA ILE A 230 7.24 -7.64 -10.59
C ILE A 230 8.51 -7.24 -11.35
N ALA A 231 8.72 -7.78 -12.54
CA ALA A 231 9.88 -7.43 -13.37
C ALA A 231 9.93 -5.94 -13.71
N ILE A 232 8.80 -5.36 -14.14
CA ILE A 232 8.70 -3.92 -14.46
C ILE A 232 9.00 -3.08 -13.22
N ALA A 233 8.38 -3.40 -12.09
CA ALA A 233 8.55 -2.66 -10.86
C ALA A 233 9.99 -2.73 -10.36
N LEU A 234 10.66 -3.89 -10.48
CA LEU A 234 12.08 -4.05 -10.16
C LEU A 234 12.99 -3.21 -11.04
N VAL A 235 12.69 -3.11 -12.34
CA VAL A 235 13.44 -2.24 -13.26
C VAL A 235 13.27 -0.77 -12.86
N PHE A 236 12.04 -0.33 -12.57
CA PHE A 236 11.80 1.07 -12.22
C PHE A 236 12.36 1.46 -10.85
N ILE A 237 12.26 0.59 -9.84
CA ILE A 237 12.79 0.89 -8.51
C ILE A 237 14.33 0.92 -8.47
N THR A 238 14.99 0.19 -9.37
CA THR A 238 16.46 0.15 -9.48
C THR A 238 17.01 1.26 -10.37
N LEU A 239 16.37 1.55 -11.51
CA LEU A 239 16.87 2.51 -12.49
C LEU A 239 16.35 3.95 -12.28
N LEU A 240 15.11 4.11 -11.82
CA LEU A 240 14.43 5.41 -11.75
C LEU A 240 14.44 5.93 -10.31
N PHE A 241 15.53 6.60 -9.95
CA PHE A 241 15.78 7.14 -8.60
C PHE A 241 15.76 6.07 -7.51
N PRO A 242 16.80 5.21 -7.44
CA PRO A 242 16.92 4.26 -6.35
C PRO A 242 17.07 5.02 -5.03
N GLU A 243 16.25 4.66 -4.04
CA GLU A 243 16.34 5.17 -2.67
C GLU A 243 16.61 3.97 -1.75
N SER A 244 17.70 4.04 -0.98
CA SER A 244 18.04 3.06 0.04
C SER A 244 17.17 3.27 1.29
N LEU A 245 17.00 2.21 2.09
CA LEU A 245 16.33 2.32 3.39
C LEU A 245 17.05 3.30 4.30
N ASN A 246 18.39 3.23 4.37
CA ASN A 246 19.15 4.13 5.25
C ASN A 246 18.96 5.61 4.90
N HIS A 247 18.95 5.96 3.61
CA HIS A 247 18.69 7.33 3.18
C HIS A 247 17.24 7.77 3.46
N SER A 248 16.26 6.91 3.14
CA SER A 248 14.85 7.17 3.43
C SER A 248 14.59 7.33 4.93
N TYR A 249 15.26 6.51 5.75
CA TYR A 249 15.14 6.53 7.20
C TYR A 249 15.72 7.81 7.79
N LEU A 250 16.92 8.21 7.38
CA LEU A 250 17.55 9.44 7.84
C LEU A 250 16.71 10.67 7.45
N SER A 251 16.21 10.72 6.21
CA SER A 251 15.27 11.77 5.77
C SER A 251 14.03 11.83 6.66
N SER A 252 13.48 10.68 7.03
CA SER A 252 12.31 10.58 7.90
C SER A 252 12.61 10.97 9.35
N ALA A 253 13.84 10.72 9.82
CA ALA A 253 14.29 11.15 11.14
C ALA A 253 14.48 12.66 11.22
N VAL A 254 15.05 13.30 10.17
CA VAL A 254 15.13 14.76 10.06
C VAL A 254 13.74 15.39 10.10
N GLU A 255 12.78 14.84 9.36
CA GLU A 255 11.39 15.31 9.38
C GLU A 255 10.73 15.17 10.78
N LEU A 256 11.10 14.13 11.55
CA LEU A 256 10.64 13.97 12.92
C LEU A 256 11.28 15.01 13.86
N LEU A 257 12.55 15.32 13.69
CA LEU A 257 13.22 16.41 14.43
C LEU A 257 12.59 17.78 14.13
N ASP A 258 12.22 18.04 12.87
CA ASP A 258 11.48 19.25 12.49
C ASP A 258 10.11 19.32 13.20
N LYS A 259 9.45 18.18 13.38
CA LYS A 259 8.21 18.12 14.17
C LYS A 259 8.44 18.37 15.65
N PHE A 260 9.55 17.89 16.23
CA PHE A 260 9.91 18.23 17.61
C PHE A 260 10.10 19.74 17.78
N LYS A 261 10.82 20.38 16.85
CA LYS A 261 10.98 21.84 16.83
C LYS A 261 9.63 22.56 16.72
N GLY A 262 8.73 22.07 15.87
CA GLY A 262 7.38 22.60 15.75
C GLY A 262 6.58 22.51 17.05
N ILE A 263 6.66 21.39 17.76
CA ILE A 263 5.99 21.21 19.06
C ILE A 263 6.59 22.13 20.12
N LEU A 264 7.91 22.25 20.18
CA LEU A 264 8.58 23.18 21.11
C LEU A 264 8.14 24.64 20.89
N ALA A 265 8.04 25.08 19.62
CA ALA A 265 7.52 26.40 19.30
C ALA A 265 6.04 26.58 19.68
N MET A 266 5.22 25.53 19.55
CA MET A 266 3.83 25.56 20.01
C MET A 266 3.72 25.55 21.55
N GLN A 267 4.66 24.94 22.27
CA GLN A 267 4.70 25.02 23.73
C GLN A 267 4.98 26.45 24.20
N GLU A 268 5.88 27.18 23.52
CA GLU A 268 6.11 28.60 23.78
C GLU A 268 4.84 29.43 23.53
N GLU A 269 4.14 29.18 22.41
CA GLU A 269 2.84 29.80 22.08
C GLU A 269 1.80 29.54 23.18
N VAL A 270 1.66 28.30 23.63
CA VAL A 270 0.74 27.89 24.71
C VAL A 270 1.09 28.55 26.05
N LEU A 271 2.38 28.61 26.40
CA LEU A 271 2.83 29.25 27.64
C LEU A 271 2.65 30.76 27.65
N SER A 272 2.64 31.38 26.46
CA SER A 272 2.39 32.82 26.28
C SER A 272 0.92 33.21 26.14
N SER A 273 0.02 32.23 25.99
CA SER A 273 -1.41 32.44 25.75
C SER A 273 -2.20 32.47 27.06
N ASP A 274 -3.34 33.15 27.06
CA ASP A 274 -4.22 33.21 28.23
C ASP A 274 -4.82 31.83 28.56
N PRO A 275 -5.02 31.49 29.85
CA PRO A 275 -5.50 30.17 30.28
C PRO A 275 -6.86 29.75 29.67
N HIS A 276 -7.70 30.71 29.25
CA HIS A 276 -8.97 30.40 28.57
C HIS A 276 -8.79 29.89 27.15
N ASP A 277 -7.72 30.29 26.46
CA ASP A 277 -7.43 29.89 25.08
C ASP A 277 -6.76 28.50 24.97
N VAL A 278 -6.41 27.91 26.11
CA VAL A 278 -5.78 26.57 26.22
C VAL A 278 -6.79 25.49 26.68
N SER A 279 -8.05 25.87 26.89
CA SER A 279 -9.08 24.93 27.34
C SER A 279 -9.40 23.84 26.29
N PRO A 280 -9.83 22.63 26.70
CA PRO A 280 -10.19 21.56 25.77
C PRO A 280 -11.30 22.02 24.80
N GLY A 281 -11.01 21.98 23.50
CA GLY A 281 -11.92 22.43 22.44
C GLY A 281 -11.52 23.74 21.75
N THR A 282 -10.50 24.45 22.26
CA THR A 282 -9.94 25.62 21.58
C THR A 282 -9.12 25.23 20.35
N PRO A 283 -8.98 26.11 19.35
CA PRO A 283 -8.18 25.83 18.15
C PRO A 283 -6.70 25.53 18.49
N LEU A 284 -6.15 26.16 19.52
CA LEU A 284 -4.76 25.98 19.95
C LEU A 284 -4.54 24.61 20.62
N ALA A 285 -5.48 24.17 21.47
CA ALA A 285 -5.45 22.85 22.10
C ALA A 285 -5.57 21.72 21.04
N ASN A 286 -6.48 21.88 20.08
CA ASN A 286 -6.67 20.92 18.99
C ASN A 286 -5.43 20.84 18.08
N LYS A 287 -4.85 21.98 17.70
CA LYS A 287 -3.61 22.04 16.89
C LYS A 287 -2.44 21.31 17.59
N THR A 288 -2.29 21.53 18.90
CA THR A 288 -1.23 20.90 19.71
C THR A 288 -1.43 19.39 19.84
N ASN A 289 -2.65 18.94 20.12
CA ASN A 289 -2.97 17.51 20.19
C ASN A 289 -2.75 16.80 18.85
N MET A 290 -3.18 17.41 17.74
CA MET A 290 -2.95 16.85 16.41
C MET A 290 -1.46 16.75 16.05
N ALA A 291 -0.66 17.74 16.45
CA ALA A 291 0.78 17.71 16.26
C ALA A 291 1.44 16.57 17.05
N ARG A 292 1.03 16.36 18.32
CA ARG A 292 1.48 15.24 19.16
C ARG A 292 1.12 13.88 18.55
N VAL A 293 -0.13 13.69 18.12
CA VAL A 293 -0.59 12.44 17.47
C VAL A 293 0.24 12.16 16.21
N THR A 294 0.45 13.17 15.37
CA THR A 294 1.23 13.02 14.13
C THR A 294 2.69 12.65 14.41
N MET A 295 3.29 13.24 15.45
CA MET A 295 4.66 12.91 15.89
C MET A 295 4.76 11.45 16.34
N ILE A 296 3.82 10.98 17.18
CA ILE A 296 3.79 9.60 17.68
C ILE A 296 3.60 8.61 16.52
N GLN A 297 2.71 8.91 15.57
CA GLN A 297 2.50 8.08 14.39
C GLN A 297 3.77 7.95 13.54
N GLN A 298 4.50 9.05 13.31
CA GLN A 298 5.75 8.99 12.56
C GLN A 298 6.85 8.22 13.30
N LEU A 299 6.91 8.35 14.63
CA LEU A 299 7.85 7.56 15.44
C LEU A 299 7.53 6.06 15.37
N GLN A 300 6.25 5.67 15.43
CA GLN A 300 5.83 4.28 15.26
C GLN A 300 6.22 3.72 13.88
N GLN A 301 6.06 4.53 12.82
CA GLN A 301 6.48 4.16 11.47
C GLN A 301 8.00 3.92 11.39
N LEU A 302 8.80 4.81 12.00
CA LEU A 302 10.27 4.64 12.07
C LEU A 302 10.67 3.42 12.90
N MET A 303 9.99 3.14 14.01
CA MET A 303 10.23 1.92 14.79
C MET A 303 9.94 0.65 13.98
N GLY A 304 8.88 0.66 13.17
CA GLY A 304 8.56 -0.44 12.25
C GLY A 304 9.67 -0.69 11.22
N GLN A 305 10.33 0.38 10.76
CA GLN A 305 11.44 0.28 9.82
C GLN A 305 12.75 -0.18 10.47
N LYS A 306 12.94 0.02 11.79
CA LYS A 306 14.18 -0.31 12.55
C LYS A 306 14.71 -1.72 12.28
N GLN A 307 13.81 -2.71 12.18
CA GLN A 307 14.18 -4.11 12.01
C GLN A 307 14.79 -4.39 10.63
N PHE A 308 14.51 -3.55 9.63
CA PHE A 308 14.97 -3.71 8.26
C PHE A 308 16.30 -3.00 7.98
N LEU A 309 16.77 -2.11 8.86
CA LEU A 309 18.02 -1.36 8.62
C LEU A 309 19.25 -2.25 8.50
N ASN A 310 19.35 -3.30 9.30
CA ASN A 310 20.51 -4.21 9.25
C ASN A 310 20.41 -5.25 8.13
N LEU A 311 19.29 -5.28 7.41
CA LEU A 311 19.07 -6.19 6.29
C LEU A 311 19.47 -5.57 4.95
N GLU A 312 19.87 -4.29 4.93
CA GLU A 312 20.31 -3.60 3.72
C GLU A 312 21.84 -3.47 3.65
N PHE A 313 22.39 -3.55 2.45
CA PHE A 313 23.75 -3.08 2.19
C PHE A 313 23.80 -1.55 2.32
N SER A 314 24.38 -1.05 3.41
CA SER A 314 24.54 0.40 3.59
C SER A 314 25.52 0.97 2.57
N TRP A 315 25.04 1.86 1.72
CA TRP A 315 25.88 2.73 0.91
C TRP A 315 25.81 4.14 1.51
N GLY A 316 26.75 4.48 2.40
CA GLY A 316 26.76 5.78 3.06
C GLY A 316 27.74 5.86 4.23
N ARG A 317 27.89 7.06 4.80
CA ARG A 317 28.76 7.32 5.97
C ARG A 317 28.17 6.85 7.30
N TRP A 318 26.87 6.55 7.32
CA TRP A 318 26.14 6.10 8.51
C TRP A 318 25.74 4.64 8.29
N ASN A 319 26.10 3.77 9.22
CA ASN A 319 25.69 2.37 9.21
C ASN A 319 24.28 2.23 9.82
N GLY A 320 23.63 1.09 9.58
CA GLY A 320 22.33 0.77 10.17
C GLY A 320 22.34 0.82 11.70
N ASP A 321 23.46 0.50 12.33
CA ASP A 321 23.62 0.58 13.79
C ASP A 321 23.72 2.03 14.28
N ASP A 322 24.48 2.91 13.61
CA ASP A 322 24.56 4.34 13.97
C ASP A 322 23.18 5.02 13.92
N VAL A 323 22.38 4.64 12.92
CA VAL A 323 21.03 5.17 12.73
C VAL A 323 20.05 4.62 13.79
N LYS A 324 20.28 3.39 14.28
CA LYS A 324 19.50 2.82 15.38
C LYS A 324 19.82 3.48 16.72
N ASP A 325 21.08 3.78 16.97
CA ASP A 325 21.53 4.42 18.20
C ASP A 325 20.96 5.84 18.31
N MET A 326 20.77 6.53 17.19
CA MET A 326 20.07 7.83 17.15
C MET A 326 18.57 7.72 17.50
N LEU A 327 17.92 6.58 17.29
CA LEU A 327 16.48 6.45 17.55
C LEU A 327 16.15 6.47 19.05
N GLU A 328 17.02 5.92 19.89
CA GLU A 328 16.82 5.87 21.34
C GLU A 328 16.65 7.26 21.97
N PRO A 329 17.56 8.24 21.75
CA PRO A 329 17.36 9.59 22.28
C PRO A 329 16.13 10.27 21.66
N MET A 330 15.81 10.00 20.39
CA MET A 330 14.59 10.55 19.76
C MET A 330 13.31 10.00 20.41
N GLN A 331 13.28 8.73 20.82
CA GLN A 331 12.17 8.15 21.57
C GLN A 331 12.01 8.81 22.95
N VAL A 332 13.12 9.09 23.64
CA VAL A 332 13.10 9.80 24.93
C VAL A 332 12.53 11.21 24.76
N VAL A 333 12.94 11.93 23.72
CA VAL A 333 12.40 13.27 23.43
C VAL A 333 10.92 13.19 23.07
N ALA A 334 10.52 12.25 22.20
CA ALA A 334 9.13 12.10 21.81
C ALA A 334 8.19 11.73 22.97
N THR A 335 8.65 10.88 23.90
CA THR A 335 7.85 10.53 25.10
C THR A 335 7.70 11.74 26.02
N ARG A 336 8.75 12.55 26.21
CA ARG A 336 8.70 13.79 27.01
C ARG A 336 7.85 14.90 26.39
N LEU A 337 7.84 15.00 25.06
CA LEU A 337 6.97 15.93 24.33
C LEU A 337 5.52 15.42 24.21
N GLY A 338 5.32 14.11 24.36
CA GLY A 338 4.03 13.43 24.27
C GLY A 338 3.21 13.49 25.56
N SER A 339 3.87 13.43 26.73
CA SER A 339 3.28 13.72 28.05
C SER A 339 2.94 15.20 28.17
#